data_AF-A0A927X5J2-F1
#
_entry.id   AF-A0A927X5J2-F1
#
_cell.length_a   1.000
_cell.length_b   1.000
_cell.length_c   1.000
_cell.angle_alpha   90.00
_cell.angle_beta   90.00
_cell.angle_gamma   90.00
#
_symmetry.space_group_name_H-M   'P 1'
#
loop_
_entity.id
_entity.type
_entity.pdbx_description
1 polymer ?
#
loop_
_entity_poly.entity_id
_entity_poly.type
_entity_poly.pdbx_seq_one_letter_code
_entity_poly.pdbx_strand_id
1 'polypeptide(L)'
;MDFIFEIIGEILFEGLFEIIKNKNINKWIRYPIITIIICFYLFIIGIFLYLGFDLLKNNILISMVIFLIVIFLIIAIIIVTKKHLR
;
A
#
# COMPACT_ATOMS: atom_id res chain seq x y z
N MET A 1 21.93 -2.27 5.71
CA MET A 1 20.70 -1.48 5.50
C MET A 1 19.68 -2.32 4.76
N ASP A 2 20.08 -3.06 3.72
CA ASP A 2 19.21 -4.00 2.99
C ASP A 2 18.57 -5.09 3.87
N PHE A 3 19.34 -5.74 4.74
CA PHE A 3 18.83 -6.84 5.59
C PHE A 3 17.67 -6.43 6.53
N ILE A 4 17.67 -5.19 7.02
CA ILE A 4 16.60 -4.68 7.91
C ILE A 4 15.35 -4.38 7.09
N PHE A 5 15.50 -3.77 5.91
CA PHE A 5 14.38 -3.53 5.00
C PHE A 5 13.79 -4.83 4.45
N GLU A 6 14.62 -5.84 4.21
CA GLU A 6 14.21 -7.17 3.75
C GLU A 6 13.40 -7.90 4.83
N ILE A 7 13.87 -7.93 6.08
CA ILE A 7 13.13 -8.50 7.22
C ILE A 7 11.81 -7.76 7.45
N ILE A 8 11.80 -6.42 7.38
CA ILE A 8 10.57 -5.63 7.49
C ILE A 8 9.63 -5.94 6.31
N GLY A 9 10.18 -6.08 5.10
CA GLY A 9 9.45 -6.45 3.90
C GLY A 9 8.78 -7.82 4.03
N GLU A 10 9.52 -8.85 4.44
CA GLU A 10 9.00 -10.21 4.67
C GLU A 10 7.93 -10.23 5.76
N ILE A 11 8.17 -9.58 6.90
CA ILE A 11 7.19 -9.56 7.99
C ILE A 11 5.91 -8.81 7.59
N LEU A 12 6.04 -7.67 6.90
CA LEU A 12 4.88 -6.88 6.48
C LEU A 12 4.14 -7.51 5.29
N PHE A 13 4.84 -8.08 4.32
CA PHE A 13 4.19 -8.69 3.15
C PHE A 13 3.76 -10.12 3.41
N GLU A 14 4.65 -11.03 3.80
CA GLU A 14 4.28 -12.43 3.99
C GLU A 14 3.50 -12.63 5.28
N GLY A 15 4.01 -12.10 6.40
CA GLY A 15 3.37 -12.26 7.70
C GLY A 15 1.96 -11.68 7.77
N LEU A 16 1.74 -10.47 7.24
CA LEU A 16 0.40 -9.87 7.26
C LEU A 16 -0.56 -10.52 6.25
N PHE A 17 -0.08 -10.96 5.07
CA PHE A 17 -0.94 -11.68 4.12
C PHE A 17 -1.40 -13.03 4.67
N GLU A 18 -0.53 -13.75 5.37
CA GLU A 18 -0.87 -15.02 5.99
C GLU A 18 -1.95 -14.84 7.07
N ILE A 19 -1.83 -13.78 7.87
CA ILE A 19 -2.82 -13.43 8.90
C ILE A 19 -4.17 -13.06 8.30
N ILE A 20 -4.20 -12.33 7.17
CA ILE A 20 -5.45 -12.00 6.49
C ILE A 20 -6.10 -13.24 5.87
N LYS A 21 -5.29 -14.16 5.33
CA LYS A 21 -5.78 -15.38 4.67
C LYS A 21 -6.30 -16.42 5.68
N ASN A 22 -5.75 -16.44 6.89
CA ASN A 22 -6.12 -17.41 7.91
C ASN A 22 -7.44 -17.05 8.60
N LYS A 23 -8.52 -17.76 8.22
CA LYS A 23 -9.87 -17.58 8.76
C LYS A 23 -10.02 -17.94 10.25
N ASN A 24 -9.06 -18.66 10.82
CA ASN A 24 -9.07 -19.04 12.24
C ASN A 24 -8.56 -17.93 13.17
N ILE A 25 -8.02 -16.83 12.63
CA ILE A 25 -7.54 -15.71 13.44
C ILE A 25 -8.72 -14.86 13.88
N ASN A 26 -8.73 -14.51 15.17
CA ASN A 26 -9.78 -13.70 15.77
C ASN A 26 -9.93 -12.36 15.01
N LYS A 27 -11.18 -11.98 14.71
CA LYS A 27 -11.52 -10.73 13.99
C LYS A 27 -10.89 -9.51 14.65
N TRP A 28 -10.76 -9.50 15.97
CA TRP A 28 -10.14 -8.43 16.76
C TRP A 28 -8.66 -8.17 16.43
N ILE A 29 -7.92 -9.18 15.98
CA ILE A 29 -6.51 -9.04 15.56
C ILE A 29 -6.44 -8.70 14.08
N ARG A 30 -7.38 -9.22 13.28
CA ARG A 30 -7.43 -9.02 11.84
C ARG A 30 -7.77 -7.58 11.43
N TYR A 31 -8.69 -6.91 12.12
CA TYR A 31 -9.06 -5.51 11.81
C TYR A 31 -7.90 -4.52 11.99
N PRO A 32 -7.17 -4.49 13.13
CA PRO A 32 -6.00 -3.62 13.31
C PRO A 32 -4.94 -3.82 12.23
N ILE A 33 -4.68 -5.08 11.86
CA ILE A 33 -3.69 -5.42 10.84
C ILE A 33 -4.12 -4.89 9.47
N ILE A 34 -5.38 -5.08 9.08
CA ILE A 34 -5.92 -4.51 7.84
C ILE A 34 -5.84 -2.98 7.86
N THR A 35 -6.14 -2.34 9.00
CA THR A 35 -6.03 -0.89 9.17
C THR A 35 -4.59 -0.40 8.97
N ILE A 36 -3.59 -1.08 9.55
CA ILE A 36 -2.17 -0.74 9.38
C ILE A 36 -1.77 -0.82 7.91
N ILE A 37 -2.19 -1.88 7.20
CA ILE A 37 -1.89 -2.06 5.79
C ILE A 37 -2.52 -0.97 4.94
N ILE A 38 -3.80 -0.66 5.17
CA ILE A 38 -4.49 0.43 4.45
C ILE A 38 -3.79 1.77 4.71
N CYS A 39 -3.42 2.05 5.97
CA CYS A 39 -2.66 3.25 6.31
C CYS A 39 -1.31 3.32 5.58
N PHE A 40 -0.58 2.21 5.51
CA PHE A 40 0.69 2.14 4.79
C PHE A 40 0.53 2.44 3.30
N TYR A 41 -0.49 1.85 2.65
CA TYR A 41 -0.80 2.15 1.25
C TYR A 41 -1.22 3.60 1.03
N LEU A 42 -2.06 4.17 1.90
CA LEU A 42 -2.45 5.58 1.83
C LEU A 42 -1.25 6.51 2.01
N PHE A 43 -0.31 6.15 2.89
CA PHE A 43 0.93 6.90 3.08
C PHE A 43 1.79 6.91 1.81
N ILE A 44 1.96 5.75 1.16
CA ILE A 44 2.66 5.65 -0.12
C ILE A 44 1.98 6.54 -1.17
N ILE A 45 0.66 6.45 -1.31
CA ILE A 45 -0.11 7.29 -2.23
C ILE A 45 0.14 8.78 -1.95
N GLY A 46 0.13 9.19 -0.67
CA GLY A 46 0.39 10.55 -0.26
C GLY A 46 1.77 11.05 -0.70
N ILE A 47 2.81 10.21 -0.56
CA ILE A 47 4.17 10.53 -1.03
C ILE A 47 4.19 10.73 -2.54
N PHE A 48 3.60 9.82 -3.31
CA PHE A 48 3.57 9.93 -4.77
C PHE A 48 2.77 11.16 -5.24
N LEU A 49 1.66 11.48 -4.57
CA LEU A 49 0.90 12.70 -4.87
C LEU A 49 1.73 13.96 -4.58
N TYR A 50 2.39 14.01 -3.43
CA TYR A 50 3.26 15.13 -3.07
C TYR A 50 4.37 15.33 -4.12
N LEU A 51 5.07 14.25 -4.49
CA LEU A 51 6.08 14.27 -5.54
C LEU A 51 5.51 14.71 -6.89
N GLY A 52 4.32 14.20 -7.25
CA GLY A 52 3.63 14.59 -8.47
C GLY A 52 3.36 16.09 -8.52
N PHE A 53 2.86 16.67 -7.43
CA PHE A 53 2.60 18.12 -7.32
C PHE A 53 3.87 18.97 -7.34
N ASP A 54 4.93 18.53 -6.65
CA ASP A 54 6.20 19.26 -6.65
C ASP A 54 6.81 19.29 -8.07
N LEU A 55 6.74 18.16 -8.78
CA LEU A 55 7.28 18.01 -10.13
C LEU A 55 6.45 18.69 -11.22
N LEU A 56 5.20 19.10 -10.96
CA LEU A 56 4.39 19.84 -11.95
C LEU A 56 5.09 21.11 -12.44
N LYS A 57 5.85 21.77 -11.57
CA LYS A 57 6.54 23.04 -11.89
C LYS A 57 7.76 22.84 -12.79
N ASN A 58 8.43 21.69 -12.67
CA ASN A 58 9.71 21.43 -13.33
C ASN A 58 9.58 20.53 -14.55
N ASN A 59 8.72 19.50 -14.49
CA ASN A 59 8.56 18.52 -15.56
C ASN A 59 7.15 17.93 -15.56
N ILE A 60 6.28 18.54 -16.37
CA ILE A 60 4.87 18.14 -16.53
C ILE A 60 4.75 16.68 -16.99
N LEU A 61 5.62 16.22 -17.90
CA LEU A 61 5.61 14.84 -18.39
C LEU A 61 5.86 13.82 -17.27
N ILE A 62 6.85 14.07 -16.42
CA ILE A 62 7.18 13.17 -15.30
C ILE A 62 6.04 13.17 -14.27
N SER A 63 5.48 14.35 -13.98
CA SER A 63 4.34 14.48 -13.09
C SER A 63 3.11 13.70 -13.60
N MET A 64 2.81 13.76 -14.91
CA MET A 64 1.74 12.96 -15.52
C MET A 64 1.94 11.45 -15.34
N VAL A 65 3.17 10.95 -15.55
CA VAL A 65 3.50 9.53 -15.32
C VAL A 65 3.28 9.15 -13.86
N ILE A 66 3.69 10.00 -12.92
CA ILE A 66 3.49 9.78 -11.48
C ILE A 66 2.00 9.71 -11.14
N PHE A 67 1.19 10.62 -11.65
CA PHE A 67 -0.26 10.57 -11.43
C PHE A 67 -0.89 9.29 -12.02
N LEU A 68 -0.40 8.81 -13.17
CA LEU A 68 -0.85 7.54 -13.75
C LEU A 68 -0.53 6.35 -12.82
N ILE A 69 0.66 6.34 -12.22
CA ILE A 69 1.07 5.34 -11.22
C ILE A 69 0.18 5.40 -9.98
N VAL A 70 -0.16 6.60 -9.49
CA VAL A 70 -1.07 6.77 -8.36
C VAL A 70 -2.45 6.18 -8.65
N ILE A 71 -3.01 6.45 -9.83
CA ILE A 71 -4.31 5.89 -10.24
C ILE A 71 -4.25 4.36 -10.28
N PHE A 72 -3.17 3.80 -10.85
CA PHE A 72 -2.97 2.36 -10.89
C PHE A 72 -2.90 1.73 -9.49
N LEU A 73 -2.17 2.36 -8.56
CA LEU A 73 -2.09 1.92 -7.16
C LEU A 73 -3.45 1.94 -6.46
N ILE A 74 -4.26 2.99 -6.66
CA ILE A 74 -5.61 3.09 -6.09
C ILE A 74 -6.50 1.94 -6.61
N ILE A 75 -6.46 1.66 -7.91
CA ILE A 75 -7.21 0.54 -8.51
C ILE A 75 -6.78 -0.79 -7.91
N ALA A 76 -5.47 -1.03 -7.78
CA ALA A 76 -4.93 -2.25 -7.19
C ALA A 76 -5.43 -2.46 -5.75
N ILE A 77 -5.43 -1.39 -4.93
CA ILE A 77 -5.94 -1.45 -3.55
C ILE A 77 -7.43 -1.78 -3.51
N ILE A 78 -8.24 -1.18 -4.39
CA ILE A 78 -9.69 -1.47 -4.45
C ILE A 78 -9.93 -2.94 -4.80
N ILE A 79 -9.16 -3.50 -5.74
CA ILE A 79 -9.28 -4.91 -6.12
C ILE A 79 -8.87 -5.82 -4.95
N VAL A 80 -7.75 -5.54 -4.28
CA VAL A 80 -7.24 -6.34 -3.16
C VAL A 80 -8.19 -6.30 -1.98
N THR A 81 -8.66 -5.11 -1.60
CA THR A 81 -9.61 -4.94 -0.49
C THR A 81 -10.94 -5.64 -0.78
N LYS A 82 -11.47 -5.52 -2.00
CA LYS A 82 -12.71 -6.24 -2.41
C LYS A 82 -12.54 -7.76 -2.38
N LYS A 83 -11.37 -8.28 -2.77
CA LYS A 83 -11.07 -9.72 -2.72
C LYS A 83 -11.00 -10.26 -1.28
N HIS A 84 -10.54 -9.45 -0.33
CA HIS A 84 -10.37 -9.87 1.07
C HIS A 84 -11.58 -9.64 1.98
N LEU A 85 -12.53 -8.78 1.57
CA LEU A 85 -13.80 -8.56 2.26
C LEU A 85 -14.90 -9.57 1.88
N ARG A 86 -14.72 -10.34 0.80
CA ARG A 86 -15.65 -11.39 0.34
C ARG A 86 -15.22 -12.77 0.85
#